data_AF-A0A349VFX2-F1
#
_entry.id   AF-A0A349VFX2-F1
#
_cell.length_a   1.000
_cell.length_b   1.000
_cell.length_c   1.000
_cell.angle_alpha   90.00
_cell.angle_beta   90.00
_cell.angle_gamma   90.00
#
_symmetry.space_group_name_H-M   'P 1'
#
loop_
_entity.id
_entity.type
_entity.pdbx_description
1 polymer ?
#
loop_
_entity_poly.entity_id
_entity_poly.type
_entity_poly.pdbx_seq_one_letter_code
_entity_poly.pdbx_strand_id
1 'polypeptide(L)'
;PSIFLCPSAPLPIHSNLIDTSFTYETADGIQVEIRGRKEKEYGRSNYVGVSGKAGNTPSEKQYAGLFVNRLPQSLRHTRDGTSNTLLFGENSAVITWIGAAGWPVLNGLGDTPSQTKPLFTSLHPGVVMFATADGAVRGLSFTIEQKTLNSLAGMADGEVL
;
A
#
# COMPACT_ATOMS: atom_id res chain seq x y z
N PRO A 1 -19.78 10.98 -8.30
CA PRO A 1 -18.96 10.32 -7.24
C PRO A 1 -17.62 11.05 -7.10
N SER A 2 -17.07 11.12 -5.88
CA SER A 2 -15.79 11.82 -5.61
C SER A 2 -14.59 11.04 -6.16
N ILE A 3 -13.62 11.73 -6.74
CA ILE A 3 -12.48 11.13 -7.44
C ILE A 3 -11.19 11.77 -6.91
N PHE A 4 -10.22 10.98 -6.46
CA PHE A 4 -8.88 11.43 -6.06
C PHE A 4 -7.82 10.56 -6.70
N LEU A 5 -7.49 10.95 -7.91
CA LEU A 5 -6.53 10.24 -8.74
C LEU A 5 -5.20 10.97 -8.70
N CYS A 6 -4.16 10.25 -9.10
CA CYS A 6 -2.91 10.89 -9.47
C CYS A 6 -3.18 11.92 -10.58
N PRO A 7 -2.59 13.13 -10.55
CA PRO A 7 -2.78 14.13 -11.61
C PRO A 7 -2.41 13.63 -13.01
N SER A 8 -1.52 12.64 -13.09
CA SER A 8 -1.09 12.00 -14.34
C SER A 8 -2.02 10.85 -14.77
N ALA A 9 -2.98 10.46 -13.93
CA ALA A 9 -3.88 9.37 -14.24
C ALA A 9 -4.91 9.79 -15.29
N PRO A 10 -5.02 9.06 -16.42
CA PRO A 10 -6.15 9.27 -17.30
C PRO A 10 -7.42 8.93 -16.51
N LEU A 11 -8.46 9.78 -16.57
CA LEU A 11 -9.77 9.48 -15.99
C LEU A 11 -10.28 8.18 -16.60
N PRO A 12 -10.24 7.05 -15.87
CA PRO A 12 -10.34 5.81 -16.59
C PRO A 12 -11.79 5.37 -16.66
N ILE A 13 -12.11 4.73 -17.78
CA ILE A 13 -13.38 4.01 -17.99
C ILE A 13 -13.28 2.63 -17.30
N HIS A 14 -12.87 2.58 -16.04
CA HIS A 14 -12.86 1.32 -15.30
C HIS A 14 -14.24 1.09 -14.69
N SER A 15 -14.82 -0.06 -15.03
CA SER A 15 -16.07 -0.54 -14.42
C SER A 15 -15.82 -1.44 -13.22
N ASN A 16 -14.60 -1.98 -13.07
CA ASN A 16 -14.17 -2.78 -11.93
C ASN A 16 -13.20 -1.96 -11.09
N LEU A 17 -13.49 -1.88 -9.80
CA LEU A 17 -12.70 -1.18 -8.79
C LEU A 17 -12.12 -2.22 -7.83
N ILE A 18 -10.87 -2.05 -7.41
CA ILE A 18 -10.33 -2.85 -6.31
C ILE A 18 -10.95 -2.36 -5.02
N ASP A 19 -11.64 -3.26 -4.31
CA ASP A 19 -12.46 -2.95 -3.15
C ASP A 19 -11.84 -3.42 -1.84
N THR A 20 -11.00 -4.45 -1.85
CA THR A 20 -10.32 -4.93 -0.64
C THR A 20 -9.12 -5.82 -0.99
N SER A 21 -8.17 -5.92 -0.06
CA SER A 21 -7.10 -6.91 -0.08
C SER A 21 -6.98 -7.65 1.24
N PHE A 22 -6.61 -8.92 1.18
CA PHE A 22 -6.24 -9.73 2.33
C PHE A 22 -4.81 -10.24 2.17
N THR A 23 -4.02 -10.13 3.22
CA THR A 23 -2.71 -10.77 3.31
C THR A 23 -2.76 -11.81 4.42
N TYR A 24 -2.43 -13.04 4.08
CA TYR A 24 -2.49 -14.18 4.99
C TYR A 24 -1.35 -15.16 4.70
N GLU A 25 -1.05 -16.01 5.67
CA GLU A 25 0.04 -16.98 5.59
C GLU A 25 -0.54 -18.39 5.43
N THR A 26 0.01 -19.16 4.48
CA THR A 26 -0.31 -20.57 4.24
C THR A 26 0.94 -21.43 4.40
N ALA A 27 0.81 -22.75 4.26
CA ALA A 27 1.96 -23.67 4.25
C ALA A 27 2.94 -23.38 3.09
N ASP A 28 2.44 -22.77 2.01
CA ASP A 28 3.22 -22.41 0.80
C ASP A 28 3.80 -20.98 0.87
N GLY A 29 3.62 -20.29 2.00
CA GLY A 29 4.12 -18.93 2.24
C GLY A 29 3.02 -17.87 2.31
N ILE A 30 3.42 -16.60 2.19
CA ILE A 30 2.52 -15.44 2.30
C ILE A 30 1.76 -15.25 0.99
N GLN A 31 0.45 -15.13 1.08
CA GLN A 31 -0.47 -14.92 -0.03
C GLN A 31 -1.13 -13.54 0.07
N VAL A 32 -1.38 -12.93 -1.09
CA VAL A 32 -2.17 -11.70 -1.22
C VAL A 32 -3.38 -11.98 -2.10
N GLU A 33 -4.57 -11.82 -1.53
CA GLU A 33 -5.82 -11.88 -2.27
C GLU A 33 -6.34 -10.46 -2.51
N ILE A 34 -6.64 -10.13 -3.77
CA ILE A 34 -7.23 -8.85 -4.17
C ILE A 34 -8.64 -9.10 -4.69
N ARG A 35 -9.62 -8.38 -4.16
CA ARG A 35 -11.02 -8.46 -4.61
C ARG A 35 -11.46 -7.14 -5.20
N GLY A 36 -12.21 -7.22 -6.29
CA GLY A 36 -12.82 -6.06 -6.92
C GLY A 36 -14.33 -6.18 -7.00
N ARG A 37 -14.99 -5.04 -7.19
CA ARG A 37 -16.42 -4.96 -7.49
C ARG A 37 -16.65 -4.22 -8.79
N LYS A 38 -17.66 -4.65 -9.53
CA LYS A 38 -18.14 -3.93 -10.69
C LYS A 38 -19.13 -2.88 -10.23
N GLU A 39 -18.71 -1.63 -10.08
CA GLU A 39 -19.61 -0.58 -9.62
C GLU A 39 -19.22 0.77 -10.20
N LYS A 40 -20.22 1.53 -10.67
CA LYS A 40 -19.98 2.81 -11.35
C LYS A 40 -19.94 4.00 -10.39
N GLU A 41 -20.51 3.87 -9.20
CA GLU A 41 -20.83 5.01 -8.32
C GLU A 41 -19.95 5.16 -7.07
N TYR A 42 -19.02 4.25 -6.80
CA TYR A 42 -18.08 4.45 -5.69
C TYR A 42 -17.10 5.59 -5.97
N GLY A 43 -16.64 6.22 -4.88
CA GLY A 43 -15.49 7.10 -4.94
C GLY A 43 -14.25 6.34 -5.35
N ARG A 44 -13.38 6.99 -6.12
CA ARG A 44 -12.22 6.34 -6.77
C ARG A 44 -10.92 6.98 -6.32
N SER A 45 -9.88 6.16 -6.18
CA SER A 45 -8.54 6.58 -5.77
C SER A 45 -7.44 5.83 -6.52
N ASN A 46 -6.29 6.48 -6.71
CA ASN A 46 -5.01 5.81 -7.01
C ASN A 46 -4.14 5.61 -5.77
N TYR A 47 -4.62 6.05 -4.61
CA TYR A 47 -3.88 6.02 -3.36
C TYR A 47 -4.55 5.05 -2.39
N VAL A 48 -3.75 4.19 -1.77
CA VAL A 48 -4.19 3.17 -0.81
C VAL A 48 -3.28 3.15 0.41
N GLY A 49 -3.84 2.77 1.55
CA GLY A 49 -3.07 2.67 2.79
C GLY A 49 -1.99 1.59 2.72
N VAL A 50 -0.91 1.75 3.49
CA VAL A 50 0.16 0.76 3.60
C VAL A 50 -0.07 -0.11 4.83
N SER A 51 -0.12 -1.43 4.64
CA SER A 51 -0.29 -2.41 5.73
C SER A 51 1.03 -2.99 6.24
N GLY A 52 2.16 -2.52 5.73
CA GLY A 52 3.48 -3.00 6.12
C GLY A 52 4.08 -3.96 5.09
N LYS A 53 5.03 -4.81 5.50
CA LYS A 53 5.61 -5.82 4.61
C LYS A 53 4.57 -6.83 4.14
N ALA A 54 3.76 -7.35 5.05
CA ALA A 54 2.78 -8.41 4.77
C ALA A 54 1.54 -8.31 5.66
N GLY A 55 1.13 -7.11 6.06
CA GLY A 55 0.03 -6.94 6.99
C GLY A 55 0.37 -7.49 8.37
N ASN A 56 -0.50 -8.36 8.90
CA ASN A 56 -0.36 -8.98 10.23
C ASN A 56 -0.07 -10.48 10.15
N THR A 57 0.63 -10.95 9.11
CA THR A 57 1.04 -12.35 9.06
C THR A 57 1.99 -12.66 10.22
N PRO A 58 1.86 -13.82 10.88
CA PRO A 58 2.68 -14.18 12.03
C PRO A 58 4.20 -14.02 11.83
N SER A 59 4.72 -14.41 10.66
CA SER A 59 6.14 -14.34 10.31
C SER A 59 6.68 -12.93 10.07
N GLU A 60 5.82 -11.96 9.77
CA GLU A 60 6.23 -10.61 9.36
C GLU A 60 5.59 -9.50 10.20
N LYS A 61 4.96 -9.86 11.33
CA LYS A 61 4.24 -8.95 12.22
C LYS A 61 5.09 -7.78 12.73
N GLN A 62 6.42 -7.93 12.77
CA GLN A 62 7.35 -6.85 13.14
C GLN A 62 7.30 -5.69 12.14
N TYR A 63 6.99 -5.95 10.88
CA TYR A 63 6.86 -4.96 9.83
C TYR A 63 5.40 -4.56 9.59
N ALA A 64 4.52 -4.69 10.59
CA ALA A 64 3.13 -4.27 10.47
C ALA A 64 3.04 -2.75 10.29
N GLY A 65 2.25 -2.32 9.30
CA GLY A 65 2.00 -0.91 9.02
C GLY A 65 0.78 -0.35 9.76
N LEU A 66 0.41 0.89 9.43
CA LEU A 66 -0.73 1.58 10.06
C LEU A 66 -2.09 1.14 9.50
N PHE A 67 -2.18 0.70 8.23
CA PHE A 67 -3.44 0.29 7.61
C PHE A 67 -3.62 -1.23 7.54
N VAL A 68 -3.42 -1.90 8.67
CA VAL A 68 -3.62 -3.35 8.74
C VAL A 68 -5.10 -3.69 8.85
N ASN A 69 -5.55 -4.66 8.05
CA ASN A 69 -6.95 -5.08 8.03
C ASN A 69 -7.42 -5.55 9.42
N ARG A 70 -8.56 -5.01 9.87
CA ARG A 70 -9.22 -5.33 11.16
C ARG A 70 -8.34 -5.14 12.40
N LEU A 71 -7.26 -4.37 12.31
CA LEU A 71 -6.46 -3.99 13.48
C LEU A 71 -6.50 -2.48 13.66
N PRO A 72 -7.14 -1.99 14.74
CA PRO A 72 -7.17 -0.56 15.02
C PRO A 72 -5.76 -0.09 15.39
N GLN A 73 -5.20 0.80 14.58
CA GLN A 73 -3.92 1.46 14.83
C GLN A 73 -4.11 2.95 15.14
N SER A 74 -3.13 3.52 15.82
CA SER A 74 -3.06 4.95 16.12
C SER A 74 -1.66 5.43 15.74
N LEU A 75 -1.54 6.70 15.34
CA LEU A 75 -0.24 7.31 15.03
C LEU A 75 0.78 7.16 16.17
N ARG A 76 0.33 7.06 17.42
CA ARG A 76 1.20 6.80 18.59
C ARG A 76 1.97 5.48 18.53
N HIS A 77 1.50 4.52 17.72
CA HIS A 77 2.16 3.23 17.53
C HIS A 77 3.33 3.34 16.54
N THR A 78 3.46 4.47 15.85
CA THR A 78 4.57 4.77 14.93
C THR A 78 5.80 5.16 15.75
N ARG A 79 6.63 4.16 16.10
CA ARG A 79 7.80 4.32 16.97
C ARG A 79 9.10 4.50 16.21
N ASP A 80 9.14 4.12 14.93
CA ASP A 80 10.35 4.25 14.07
C ASP A 80 10.46 5.64 13.41
N GLY A 81 9.58 6.57 13.81
CA GLY A 81 9.53 7.95 13.32
C GLY A 81 8.46 8.16 12.25
N THR A 82 7.56 9.10 12.50
CA THR A 82 6.43 9.39 11.60
C THR A 82 6.85 9.88 10.22
N SER A 83 8.04 10.47 10.10
CA SER A 83 8.60 10.95 8.83
C SER A 83 9.18 9.84 7.94
N ASN A 84 9.33 8.62 8.47
CA ASN A 84 9.91 7.47 7.80
C ASN A 84 8.90 6.34 7.59
N THR A 85 7.83 6.27 8.38
CA THR A 85 6.78 5.26 8.18
C THR A 85 5.84 5.64 7.03
N LEU A 86 5.71 4.76 6.04
CA LEU A 86 4.79 4.91 4.91
C LEU A 86 3.34 4.80 5.37
N LEU A 87 2.51 5.73 4.88
CA LEU A 87 1.09 5.84 5.25
C LEU A 87 0.19 5.49 4.06
N PHE A 88 0.35 6.19 2.94
CA PHE A 88 -0.39 5.93 1.70
C PHE A 88 0.57 5.84 0.52
N GLY A 89 0.32 4.92 -0.40
CA GLY A 89 1.12 4.74 -1.61
C GLY A 89 0.27 4.77 -2.88
N GLU A 90 0.91 5.12 -3.99
CA GLU A 90 0.28 5.15 -5.31
C GLU A 90 0.12 3.73 -5.91
N ASN A 91 -0.90 3.60 -6.75
CA ASN A 91 -1.13 2.48 -7.63
C ASN A 91 -1.79 2.95 -8.95
N SER A 92 -1.38 2.36 -10.07
CA SER A 92 -1.89 2.70 -11.41
C SER A 92 -3.29 2.14 -11.73
N ALA A 93 -3.80 1.19 -10.94
CA ALA A 93 -5.18 0.72 -11.02
C ALA A 93 -6.14 1.65 -10.27
N VAL A 94 -7.44 1.40 -10.42
CA VAL A 94 -8.48 2.17 -9.72
C VAL A 94 -9.00 1.42 -8.53
N ILE A 95 -8.89 2.08 -7.39
CA ILE A 95 -9.19 1.56 -6.08
C ILE A 95 -10.40 2.32 -5.51
N THR A 96 -11.22 1.67 -4.70
CA THR A 96 -12.28 2.38 -3.96
C THR A 96 -11.65 3.35 -2.98
N TRP A 97 -12.13 4.61 -2.94
CA TRP A 97 -11.58 5.63 -2.04
C TRP A 97 -11.61 5.17 -0.57
N ILE A 98 -12.73 4.57 -0.16
CA ILE A 98 -12.90 3.92 1.14
C ILE A 98 -13.30 2.48 0.86
N GLY A 99 -12.59 1.53 1.47
CA GLY A 99 -12.92 0.10 1.42
C GLY A 99 -11.71 -0.79 1.16
N ALA A 100 -10.77 -0.30 0.33
CA ALA A 100 -9.64 -1.05 -0.24
C ALA A 100 -8.70 -1.79 0.72
N ALA A 101 -8.83 -1.56 2.03
CA ALA A 101 -7.89 -1.96 3.08
C ALA A 101 -6.46 -1.44 2.78
N GLY A 102 -5.50 -1.73 3.67
CA GLY A 102 -4.11 -1.40 3.40
C GLY A 102 -3.37 -2.54 2.70
N TRP A 103 -2.46 -2.19 1.81
CA TRP A 103 -1.73 -3.12 0.95
C TRP A 103 -0.30 -3.36 1.42
N PRO A 104 0.22 -4.58 1.26
CA PRO A 104 1.60 -4.91 1.63
C PRO A 104 2.63 -4.47 0.59
N VAL A 105 3.87 -4.20 1.03
CA VAL A 105 5.04 -3.94 0.16
C VAL A 105 5.82 -5.21 -0.22
N LEU A 106 5.25 -6.38 0.04
CA LEU A 106 5.89 -7.71 -0.03
C LEU A 106 6.74 -7.97 -1.29
N ASN A 107 6.26 -7.50 -2.45
CA ASN A 107 6.84 -7.79 -3.76
C ASN A 107 7.56 -6.58 -4.38
N GLY A 108 7.94 -5.59 -3.58
CA GLY A 108 8.63 -4.40 -4.04
C GLY A 108 7.73 -3.36 -4.69
N LEU A 109 8.32 -2.51 -5.53
CA LEU A 109 7.70 -1.40 -6.25
C LEU A 109 7.86 -1.58 -7.78
N GLY A 110 6.92 -1.08 -8.58
CA GLY A 110 7.02 -1.23 -10.04
C GLY A 110 5.99 -0.45 -10.84
N ASP A 111 5.78 -0.88 -12.09
CA ASP A 111 4.86 -0.23 -13.04
C ASP A 111 3.51 -0.94 -13.18
N THR A 112 3.48 -2.25 -12.97
CA THR A 112 2.33 -3.11 -13.25
C THR A 112 1.88 -3.88 -12.01
N PRO A 113 0.68 -3.61 -11.46
CA PRO A 113 0.22 -4.31 -10.28
C PRO A 113 -0.24 -5.74 -10.58
N SER A 114 0.16 -6.70 -9.75
CA SER A 114 -0.39 -8.06 -9.75
C SER A 114 -0.21 -8.71 -8.37
N GLN A 115 -0.91 -9.82 -8.10
CA GLN A 115 -0.76 -10.56 -6.84
C GLN A 115 0.64 -11.16 -6.65
N THR A 116 1.37 -11.38 -7.75
CA THR A 116 2.75 -11.90 -7.77
C THR A 116 3.79 -10.82 -8.11
N LYS A 117 3.37 -9.56 -8.20
CA LYS A 117 4.17 -8.39 -8.56
C LYS A 117 3.99 -7.29 -7.50
N PRO A 118 4.73 -6.18 -7.58
CA PRO A 118 4.48 -4.99 -6.78
C PRO A 118 3.02 -4.57 -6.76
N LEU A 119 2.47 -4.37 -5.56
CA LEU A 119 1.13 -3.79 -5.42
C LEU A 119 1.16 -2.26 -5.46
N PHE A 120 2.28 -1.65 -5.11
CA PHE A 120 2.48 -0.22 -5.22
C PHE A 120 3.15 0.09 -6.55
N THR A 121 2.49 0.93 -7.35
CA THR A 121 2.90 1.24 -8.71
C THR A 121 2.61 2.70 -9.05
N SER A 122 3.22 3.22 -10.10
CA SER A 122 3.00 4.60 -10.50
C SER A 122 2.97 4.75 -12.01
N LEU A 123 2.28 5.80 -12.45
CA LEU A 123 2.37 6.29 -13.83
C LEU A 123 3.64 7.11 -14.08
N HIS A 124 4.39 7.42 -13.01
CA HIS A 124 5.68 8.06 -13.07
C HIS A 124 6.78 7.00 -13.22
N PRO A 125 7.54 6.97 -14.32
CA PRO A 125 8.55 5.93 -14.53
C PRO A 125 9.63 5.92 -13.44
N GLY A 126 9.91 4.74 -12.88
CA GLY A 126 11.02 4.51 -11.97
C GLY A 126 10.78 4.90 -10.51
N VAL A 127 9.64 5.52 -10.18
CA VAL A 127 9.33 6.01 -8.84
C VAL A 127 7.88 5.73 -8.44
N VAL A 128 7.64 5.41 -7.18
CA VAL A 128 6.28 5.41 -6.59
C VAL A 128 6.21 6.51 -5.54
N MET A 129 5.15 7.31 -5.59
CA MET A 129 4.92 8.36 -4.60
C MET A 129 4.22 7.78 -3.36
N PHE A 130 4.74 8.13 -2.20
CA PHE A 130 4.17 7.78 -0.90
C PHE A 130 4.01 9.02 -0.02
N ALA A 131 2.92 9.07 0.74
CA ALA A 131 2.81 9.93 1.91
C ALA A 131 3.30 9.16 3.15
N THR A 132 4.08 9.81 4.01
CA THR A 132 4.51 9.28 5.31
C THR A 132 3.52 9.65 6.42
N ALA A 133 3.67 9.06 7.60
CA ALA A 133 2.74 9.24 8.72
C ALA A 133 2.66 10.68 9.26
N ASP A 134 3.67 11.51 9.00
CA ASP A 134 3.67 12.97 9.27
C ASP A 134 3.08 13.82 8.13
N GLY A 135 2.66 13.20 7.02
CA GLY A 135 2.08 13.86 5.86
C GLY A 135 3.09 14.35 4.82
N ALA A 136 4.39 14.15 5.02
CA ALA A 136 5.38 14.44 3.97
C ALA A 136 5.19 13.47 2.78
N VAL A 137 5.51 13.94 1.57
CA VAL A 137 5.41 13.14 0.34
C VAL A 137 6.81 12.87 -0.19
N ARG A 138 7.11 11.60 -0.47
CA ARG A 138 8.40 11.14 -0.96
C ARG A 138 8.22 10.19 -2.14
N GLY A 139 9.12 10.29 -3.12
CA GLY A 139 9.24 9.31 -4.19
C GLY A 139 10.24 8.22 -3.81
N LEU A 140 9.84 6.95 -3.93
CA LEU A 140 10.73 5.80 -3.74
C LEU A 140 11.06 5.13 -5.08
N SER A 141 12.34 4.86 -5.32
CA SER A 141 12.79 4.18 -6.54
C SER A 141 12.27 2.74 -6.61
N PHE A 142 11.99 2.25 -7.82
CA PHE A 142 11.70 0.82 -8.06
C PHE A 142 12.88 -0.08 -7.65
N THR A 143 14.09 0.47 -7.61
CA THR A 143 15.32 -0.24 -7.24
C THR A 143 15.65 -0.13 -5.75
N ILE A 144 14.75 0.39 -4.91
CA ILE A 144 14.95 0.43 -3.45
C ILE A 144 15.23 -0.99 -2.93
N GLU A 145 16.15 -1.12 -1.98
CA GLU A 145 16.39 -2.41 -1.34
C GLU A 145 15.12 -2.87 -0.61
N GLN A 146 14.73 -4.14 -0.81
CA GLN A 146 13.52 -4.68 -0.17
C GLN A 146 13.58 -4.58 1.35
N LYS A 147 14.76 -4.71 1.98
CA LYS A 147 14.91 -4.55 3.42
C LYS A 147 14.55 -3.13 3.87
N THR A 148 15.11 -2.11 3.22
CA THR A 148 14.76 -0.70 3.47
C THR A 148 13.27 -0.46 3.26
N LEU A 149 12.69 -0.98 2.19
CA LEU A 149 11.27 -0.83 1.91
C LEU A 149 10.39 -1.45 3.00
N ASN A 150 10.76 -2.63 3.51
CA ASN A 150 10.04 -3.29 4.61
C ASN A 150 10.07 -2.44 5.88
N SER A 151 11.23 -1.87 6.21
CA SER A 151 11.36 -1.02 7.39
C SER A 151 10.61 0.29 7.27
N LEU A 152 10.64 0.94 6.09
CA LEU A 152 9.80 2.11 5.83
C LEU A 152 8.30 1.80 5.93
N ALA A 153 7.87 0.60 5.54
CA ALA A 153 6.47 0.20 5.63
C ALA A 153 6.04 -0.17 7.07
N GLY A 154 6.98 -0.57 7.92
CA GLY A 154 6.76 -0.87 9.33
C GLY A 154 6.54 0.38 10.17
N MET A 155 5.70 0.26 11.20
CA MET A 155 5.47 1.36 12.16
C MET A 155 6.33 1.25 13.43
N ALA A 156 6.79 0.05 13.79
CA ALA A 156 7.51 -0.20 15.04
C ALA A 156 8.44 -1.44 14.97
N ASP A 157 9.23 -1.57 13.91
CA ASP A 157 10.23 -2.64 13.74
C ASP A 157 11.52 -2.37 14.56
N GLY A 158 11.74 -1.14 15.01
CA GLY A 158 12.90 -0.73 15.81
C GLY A 158 14.17 -0.44 15.00
N GLU A 159 14.11 -0.48 13.68
CA GLU A 159 15.25 -0.17 12.80
C GLU A 159 15.36 1.36 12.62
N VAL A 160 16.57 1.87 12.71
CA VAL A 160 16.87 3.29 12.44
C VAL A 160 17.33 3.40 10.98
N LEU A 161 16.56 4.13 10.18
CA LEU A 161 16.79 4.36 8.75
C LEU A 161 17.45 5.70 8.47
#